data_AF-A0A484LTI7-F1
#
_entry.id   AF-A0A484LTI7-F1
#
_cell.length_a   1.000
_cell.length_b   1.000
_cell.length_c   1.000
_cell.angle_alpha   90.00
_cell.angle_beta   90.00
_cell.angle_gamma   90.00
#
_symmetry.space_group_name_H-M   'P 1'
#
loop_
_entity.id
_entity.type
_entity.pdbx_description
1 polymer ?
#
loop_
_entity_poly.entity_id
_entity_poly.type
_entity_poly.pdbx_seq_one_letter_code
_entity_poly.pdbx_strand_id
1 'polypeptide(L)'
;MLVEVSPSKEKIPKNCYEATRLASKLGLKVETIDCCEDDCMPFYKEDNNLKACKLCNKSRFQPRNQGMGKHKDVPVKKMCEEQADAN
;
A
#
# COMPACT_ATOMS: atom_id res chain seq x y z
N MET A 1 7.10 -2.44 14.29
CA MET A 1 8.50 -2.57 13.83
C MET A 1 8.77 -4.06 13.58
N LEU A 2 8.94 -4.48 12.31
CA LEU A 2 9.16 -5.88 11.91
C LEU A 2 10.58 -6.42 12.21
N VAL A 3 11.46 -5.56 12.73
CA VAL A 3 12.89 -5.86 12.90
C VAL A 3 13.16 -6.75 14.11
N GLU A 4 12.28 -6.76 15.11
CA GLU A 4 12.57 -7.40 16.41
C GLU A 4 12.14 -8.88 16.51
N VAL A 5 11.30 -9.36 15.59
CA VAL A 5 10.76 -10.74 15.62
C VAL A 5 11.32 -11.66 14.52
N SER A 6 12.17 -11.14 13.63
CA SER A 6 12.77 -11.97 12.58
C SER A 6 14.05 -12.65 13.10
N PRO A 7 14.12 -14.00 13.13
CA PRO A 7 15.31 -14.72 13.61
C PRO A 7 16.55 -14.53 12.71
N SER A 8 16.43 -13.80 11.58
CA SER A 8 17.53 -13.50 10.67
C SER A 8 17.25 -12.19 9.92
N LYS A 9 18.09 -11.17 10.13
CA LYS A 9 18.00 -9.86 9.47
C LYS A 9 17.99 -9.95 7.93
N GLU A 10 18.48 -11.05 7.37
CA GLU A 10 18.55 -11.31 5.92
C GLU A 10 17.19 -11.67 5.28
N LYS A 11 16.16 -11.99 6.08
CA LYS A 11 14.86 -12.47 5.58
C LYS A 11 13.77 -11.39 5.56
N ILE A 12 14.11 -10.14 5.86
CA ILE A 12 13.15 -9.04 5.79
C ILE A 12 12.98 -8.65 4.31
N PRO A 13 11.76 -8.73 3.76
CA PRO A 13 11.52 -8.35 2.38
C PRO A 13 11.89 -6.88 2.14
N LYS A 14 12.65 -6.63 1.08
CA LYS A 14 13.19 -5.30 0.75
C LYS A 14 12.14 -4.34 0.16
N ASN A 15 11.01 -4.88 -0.30
CA ASN A 15 9.93 -4.11 -0.88
C ASN A 15 8.58 -4.86 -0.73
N CYS A 16 7.51 -4.14 -1.07
CA CYS A 16 6.14 -4.65 -1.00
C CYS A 16 5.95 -5.93 -1.84
N TYR A 17 6.58 -6.03 -3.01
CA TYR A 17 6.44 -7.21 -3.87
C TYR A 17 7.02 -8.47 -3.21
N GLU A 18 8.24 -8.40 -2.68
CA GLU A 18 8.86 -9.52 -1.98
C GLU A 18 8.07 -9.88 -0.71
N ALA A 19 7.55 -8.87 0.00
CA ALA A 19 6.70 -9.09 1.17
C ALA A 19 5.42 -9.83 0.80
N THR A 20 4.67 -9.35 -0.19
CA THR A 20 3.45 -10.00 -0.67
C THR A 20 3.74 -11.39 -1.22
N ARG A 21 4.85 -11.60 -1.94
CA ARG A 21 5.25 -12.90 -2.48
C ARG A 21 5.57 -13.90 -1.38
N LEU A 22 6.29 -13.49 -0.33
CA LEU A 22 6.59 -14.34 0.82
C LEU A 22 5.34 -14.64 1.63
N ALA A 23 4.52 -13.63 1.92
CA ALA A 23 3.25 -13.80 2.61
C ALA A 23 2.32 -14.78 1.86
N SER A 24 2.21 -14.63 0.53
CA SER A 24 1.42 -15.55 -0.31
C SER A 24 1.90 -16.99 -0.22
N LYS A 25 3.23 -17.22 -0.19
CA LYS A 25 3.80 -18.57 -0.02
C LYS A 25 3.46 -19.19 1.34
N LEU A 26 3.26 -18.35 2.36
CA LEU A 26 2.88 -18.75 3.70
C LEU A 26 1.36 -18.83 3.90
N GLY A 27 0.56 -18.54 2.87
CA GLY A 27 -0.90 -18.49 2.96
C GLY A 27 -1.44 -17.24 3.66
N LEU A 28 -0.59 -16.25 3.92
CA LEU A 28 -0.97 -14.98 4.55
C LEU A 28 -1.53 -14.01 3.51
N LYS A 29 -2.62 -13.33 3.86
CA LYS A 29 -3.24 -12.32 3.01
C LYS A 29 -2.61 -10.96 3.29
N VAL A 30 -2.04 -10.36 2.25
CA VAL A 30 -1.50 -8.99 2.29
C VAL A 30 -2.38 -8.10 1.45
N GLU A 31 -2.82 -6.98 2.02
CA GLU A 31 -3.58 -5.96 1.32
C GLU A 31 -2.67 -4.76 1.02
N THR A 32 -2.75 -4.25 -0.21
CA THR A 32 -2.10 -2.98 -0.56
C THR A 32 -3.07 -1.84 -0.32
N ILE A 33 -2.63 -0.85 0.45
CA ILE A 33 -3.41 0.33 0.81
C ILE A 33 -2.81 1.53 0.13
N ASP A 34 -3.64 2.33 -0.53
CA ASP A 34 -3.20 3.57 -1.14
C ASP A 34 -2.96 4.63 -0.07
N CYS A 35 -1.98 5.51 -0.29
CA CYS A 35 -1.59 6.52 0.69
C CYS A 35 -1.49 7.89 0.04
N CYS A 36 -1.69 8.93 0.86
CA CYS A 36 -1.25 10.26 0.49
C CYS A 36 0.26 10.27 0.21
N GLU A 37 0.69 11.04 -0.79
CA GLU A 37 2.10 11.21 -1.13
C GLU A 37 2.94 11.67 0.08
N ASP A 38 2.39 12.60 0.87
CA ASP A 38 3.00 13.15 2.09
C ASP A 38 2.68 12.34 3.35
N ASP A 39 2.23 11.09 3.22
CA ASP A 39 1.90 10.19 4.34
C ASP A 39 0.86 10.71 5.35
N CYS A 40 0.07 11.71 4.97
CA CYS A 40 -0.91 12.32 5.87
C CYS A 40 -2.00 11.33 6.32
N MET A 41 -2.45 10.45 5.42
CA MET A 41 -3.46 9.43 5.71
C MET A 41 -3.41 8.27 4.69
N PRO A 42 -3.80 7.05 5.09
CA PRO A 42 -4.16 5.98 4.18
C PRO A 42 -5.57 6.19 3.60
N PHE A 43 -5.78 5.80 2.34
CA PHE A 43 -7.08 5.75 1.68
C PHE A 43 -7.72 4.37 1.90
N TYR A 44 -8.12 4.08 3.15
CA TYR A 44 -8.62 2.78 3.58
C TYR A 44 -9.99 2.86 4.25
N LYS A 45 -10.75 1.75 4.26
CA LYS A 45 -12.11 1.65 4.83
C LYS A 45 -13.04 2.77 4.34
N GLU A 46 -13.45 3.66 5.24
CA GLU A 46 -14.36 4.78 4.98
C GLU A 46 -13.79 5.77 3.95
N ASP A 47 -12.47 5.83 3.85
CA ASP A 47 -11.73 6.75 2.98
C ASP A 47 -11.31 6.11 1.65
N ASN A 48 -11.72 4.86 1.39
CA ASN A 48 -11.31 4.11 0.20
C ASN A 48 -11.83 4.70 -1.13
N ASN A 49 -12.82 5.59 -1.09
CA ASN A 49 -13.43 6.21 -2.27
C ASN A 49 -12.93 7.62 -2.50
N LEU A 50 -12.14 8.17 -1.57
CA LEU A 50 -11.59 9.51 -1.73
C LEU A 50 -10.57 9.53 -2.87
N LYS A 51 -10.65 10.61 -3.65
CA LYS A 51 -9.72 10.91 -4.75
C LYS A 51 -8.63 11.90 -4.35
N ALA A 52 -8.76 12.52 -3.17
CA ALA A 52 -7.80 13.47 -2.64
C ALA A 52 -7.69 13.34 -1.12
N CYS A 53 -6.54 13.68 -0.57
CA CYS A 53 -6.27 13.67 0.86
C CYS A 53 -7.14 14.73 1.57
N LYS A 54 -7.78 14.36 2.70
CA LYS A 54 -8.56 15.30 3.53
C LYS A 54 -7.71 16.37 4.23
N LEU A 55 -6.40 16.11 4.39
CA LEU A 55 -5.49 16.95 5.17
C LEU A 55 -4.71 17.94 4.30
N CYS A 56 -4.12 17.46 3.20
CA CYS A 56 -3.31 18.30 2.30
C CYS A 56 -3.94 18.54 0.93
N ASN A 57 -5.13 18.00 0.65
CA ASN A 57 -5.86 18.13 -0.61
C ASN A 57 -5.13 17.61 -1.87
N LYS A 58 -3.98 16.93 -1.72
CA LYS A 58 -3.28 16.31 -2.85
C LYS A 58 -4.08 15.14 -3.43
N SER A 59 -3.93 14.94 -4.74
CA SER A 59 -4.55 13.83 -5.47
C SER A 59 -4.03 12.47 -4.98
N ARG A 60 -4.93 11.50 -4.87
CA ARG A 60 -4.60 10.09 -4.65
C ARG A 60 -3.93 9.45 -5.85
N PHE A 61 -4.28 9.89 -7.06
CA PHE A 61 -3.86 9.27 -8.31
C PHE A 61 -2.86 10.14 -9.08
N GLN A 62 -1.95 9.49 -9.80
CA GLN A 62 -1.02 10.14 -10.71
C GLN A 62 -1.79 10.87 -11.83
N PRO A 63 -1.26 12.00 -12.33
CA PRO A 63 -1.88 12.72 -13.44
C PRO A 63 -1.94 11.83 -14.68
N ARG A 64 -3.08 11.87 -15.37
CA ARG A 64 -3.22 11.18 -16.66
C ARG A 64 -2.53 12.01 -17.75
N ASN A 65 -1.57 11.39 -18.43
CA ASN A 65 -0.95 11.96 -19.62
C ASN A 65 -1.89 11.85 -20.83
N GLN A 66 -1.80 12.83 -21.74
CA GLN A 66 -2.51 12.77 -23.01
C GLN A 66 -2.05 11.52 -23.78
N GLY A 67 -3.01 10.68 -24.20
CA GLY A 67 -2.73 9.39 -24.86
C GLY A 67 -2.94 8.15 -23.99
N MET A 68 -3.19 8.28 -22.68
CA MET A 68 -3.43 7.14 -21.78
C MET A 68 -4.78 6.43 -21.95
N GLY A 69 -5.62 6.85 -22.91
CA GLY A 69 -6.86 6.17 -23.27
C GLY A 69 -7.70 5.74 -22.06
N LYS A 70 -8.16 4.47 -22.04
CA LYS A 70 -8.97 3.87 -20.98
C LYS A 70 -8.15 3.23 -19.84
N HIS A 71 -6.89 3.63 -19.65
CA HIS A 71 -6.06 3.06 -18.58
C HIS A 71 -6.67 3.29 -17.18
N LYS A 72 -6.42 2.33 -16.28
CA LYS A 72 -6.82 2.42 -14.87
C LYS A 72 -6.03 3.53 -14.17
N ASP A 73 -6.66 4.18 -13.20
CA ASP A 73 -5.98 5.16 -12.36
C ASP A 73 -4.90 4.48 -11.51
N VAL A 74 -3.75 5.12 -11.41
CA VAL A 74 -2.59 4.62 -10.68
C VAL A 74 -2.41 5.47 -9.43
N PRO A 75 -2.51 4.90 -8.21
CA PRO A 75 -2.24 5.63 -6.98
C PRO A 75 -0.81 6.17 -6.93
N VAL A 76 -0.62 7.36 -6.34
CA VAL A 76 0.70 8.00 -6.21
C VAL A 76 1.61 7.19 -5.27
N LYS A 77 1.06 6.69 -4.16
CA LYS A 77 1.79 5.92 -3.15
C LYS A 77 0.93 4.78 -2.62
N LYS A 78 1.59 3.67 -2.24
CA LYS A 78 0.97 2.49 -1.63
C LYS A 78 1.79 1.98 -0.45
N MET A 79 1.13 1.39 0.53
CA MET A 79 1.72 0.64 1.63
C MET A 79 1.12 -0.78 1.67
N CYS A 80 1.79 -1.72 2.33
CA CYS A 80 1.25 -3.05 2.60
C CYS A 80 0.77 -3.12 4.05
N GLU A 81 -0.48 -3.50 4.28
CA GLU A 81 -0.96 -3.89 5.59
C GLU A 81 -0.90 -5.41 5.72
N GLU A 82 -0.29 -5.88 6.81
CA GLU A 82 -0.34 -7.27 7.23
C GLU A 82 -1.60 -7.43 8.08
N GLN A 83 -2.57 -8.22 7.59
CA GLN A 83 -3.74 -8.55 8.40
C GLN A 83 -3.26 -9.50 9.50
N ALA A 84 -3.12 -8.99 10.72
CA ALA A 84 -2.99 -9.83 11.90
C ALA A 84 -4.37 -10.45 12.15
N ASP A 85 -4.52 -11.72 11.79
CA ASP A 85 -5.67 -12.50 12.22
C ASP A 85 -5.70 -12.47 13.75
N ALA A 86 -6.71 -11.80 14.31
CA ALA A 86 -7.11 -12.03 15.68
C ALA A 86 -7.59 -13.48 15.77
N ASN A 87 -6.70 -14.34 16.26
CA ASN A 87 -7.02 -15.70 16.69
C ASN A 87 -7.93 -15.64 17.92
#